data_AF-A0A5Q5AQD6-F1
#
_entry.id   AF-A0A5Q5AQD6-F1
#
_cell.length_a   1.000
_cell.length_b   1.000
_cell.length_c   1.000
_cell.angle_alpha   90.00
_cell.angle_beta   90.00
_cell.angle_gamma   90.00
#
_symmetry.space_group_name_H-M   'P 1'
#
loop_
_entity.id
_entity.type
_entity.pdbx_description
1 polymer ?
#
loop_
_entity_poly.entity_id
_entity_poly.type
_entity_poly.pdbx_seq_one_letter_code
_entity_poly.pdbx_strand_id
1 'polypeptide(L)'
;MNADVITEVVSEYQDKFTCNFPKALEVFPACIEEATQQLSDEGVTAYIDGANFLCKIGMGVEPVLVYLEIMPEIASHIGKGTMKMVADYGYKLARSPNKKALIPFLASLSSVCRRIDTLEDLQHYLDIIDEYVDKTQTVIHGHHSLYESPGMIPLLESMPQLISKLSLAGIRNFIDYGARNYNDA
;
A
#
# COMPACT_ATOMS: atom_id res chain seq x y z
N MET A 1 -18.49 23.72 2.47
CA MET A 1 -17.87 24.21 1.23
C MET A 1 -18.95 24.31 0.14
N ASN A 2 -18.89 25.32 -0.73
CA ASN A 2 -19.89 25.52 -1.79
C ASN A 2 -19.59 24.61 -3.01
N ALA A 3 -20.62 24.18 -3.74
CA ALA A 3 -20.50 23.34 -4.93
C ALA A 3 -19.60 23.92 -6.03
N ASP A 4 -19.49 25.25 -6.11
CA ASP A 4 -18.62 25.95 -7.06
C ASP A 4 -17.13 25.69 -6.78
N VAL A 5 -16.72 25.63 -5.51
CA VAL A 5 -15.34 25.34 -5.09
C VAL A 5 -14.99 23.88 -5.35
N ILE A 6 -15.95 22.97 -5.18
CA ILE A 6 -15.78 21.54 -5.46
C ILE A 6 -15.50 21.33 -6.96
N THR A 7 -16.23 22.05 -7.81
CA THR A 7 -16.08 21.97 -9.26
C THR A 7 -14.72 22.52 -9.72
N GLU A 8 -14.22 23.56 -9.07
CA GLU A 8 -12.92 24.18 -9.38
C GLU A 8 -11.74 23.28 -9.05
N VAL A 9 -11.72 22.66 -7.86
CA VAL A 9 -10.67 21.71 -7.45
C VAL A 9 -10.61 20.51 -8.40
N VAL A 10 -11.76 19.89 -8.71
CA VAL A 10 -11.79 18.73 -9.61
C VAL A 10 -11.24 19.12 -10.98
N SER A 11 -11.64 20.27 -11.52
CA SER A 11 -11.16 20.76 -12.82
C SER A 11 -9.64 20.98 -12.85
N GLU A 12 -9.02 21.38 -11.75
CA GLU A 12 -7.58 21.63 -11.70
C GLU A 12 -6.75 20.34 -11.82
N TYR A 13 -7.25 19.24 -11.25
CA TYR A 13 -6.50 17.98 -11.13
C TYR A 13 -6.97 16.89 -12.10
N GLN A 14 -8.12 17.05 -12.76
CA GLN A 14 -8.69 16.04 -13.65
C GLN A 14 -7.73 15.62 -14.77
N ASP A 15 -7.05 16.57 -15.42
CA ASP A 15 -6.09 16.27 -16.50
C ASP A 15 -4.79 15.61 -16.00
N LYS A 16 -4.50 15.71 -14.70
CA LYS A 16 -3.32 15.09 -14.08
C LYS A 16 -3.58 13.61 -13.74
N PHE A 17 -4.84 13.18 -13.62
CA PHE A 17 -5.19 11.79 -13.37
C PHE A 17 -5.32 11.01 -14.68
N THR A 18 -4.31 10.19 -14.97
CA THR A 18 -4.15 9.47 -16.25
C THR A 18 -4.74 8.06 -16.25
N CYS A 19 -5.39 7.63 -15.17
CA CYS A 19 -5.96 6.29 -15.07
C CYS A 19 -7.33 6.21 -15.76
N ASN A 20 -7.42 5.39 -16.81
CA ASN A 20 -8.61 5.33 -17.67
C ASN A 20 -9.62 4.24 -17.30
N PHE A 21 -9.48 3.59 -16.14
CA PHE A 21 -10.49 2.64 -15.70
C PHE A 21 -11.78 3.39 -15.32
N PRO A 22 -12.96 3.00 -15.85
CA PRO A 22 -14.21 3.72 -15.58
C PRO A 22 -14.50 3.91 -14.09
N LYS A 23 -14.29 2.87 -13.27
CA LYS A 23 -14.49 2.93 -11.82
C LYS A 23 -13.53 3.91 -11.13
N ALA A 24 -12.29 4.03 -11.62
CA ALA A 24 -11.32 4.95 -11.05
C ALA A 24 -11.68 6.40 -11.38
N LEU A 25 -12.12 6.65 -12.62
CA LEU A 25 -12.61 7.96 -13.05
C LEU A 25 -13.89 8.38 -12.29
N GLU A 26 -14.76 7.42 -11.97
CA GLU A 26 -15.99 7.65 -11.20
C GLU A 26 -15.71 8.13 -9.78
N VAL A 27 -14.75 7.52 -9.07
CA VAL A 27 -14.44 7.86 -7.67
C VAL A 27 -13.48 9.03 -7.52
N PHE A 28 -12.63 9.28 -8.52
CA PHE A 28 -11.55 10.27 -8.44
C PHE A 28 -12.00 11.68 -8.00
N PRO A 29 -13.12 12.26 -8.50
CA PRO A 29 -13.57 13.58 -8.08
C PRO A 29 -13.80 13.71 -6.56
N ALA A 30 -14.41 12.70 -5.93
CA ALA A 30 -14.62 12.70 -4.49
C ALA A 30 -13.29 12.52 -3.74
N CYS A 31 -12.45 11.59 -4.21
CA CYS A 31 -11.17 11.31 -3.56
C CYS A 31 -10.19 12.50 -3.65
N ILE A 32 -10.18 13.27 -4.75
CA ILE A 32 -9.29 14.43 -4.89
C ILE A 32 -9.76 15.61 -4.04
N GLU A 33 -11.07 15.80 -3.89
CA GLU A 33 -11.63 16.80 -2.97
C GLU A 33 -11.24 16.50 -1.52
N GLU A 34 -11.34 15.25 -1.10
CA GLU A 34 -10.90 14.85 0.23
C GLU A 34 -9.38 15.00 0.41
N ALA A 35 -8.61 14.60 -0.60
CA ALA A 35 -7.16 14.68 -0.55
C ALA A 35 -6.65 16.13 -0.41
N THR A 36 -7.27 17.11 -1.08
CA THR A 36 -6.86 18.53 -0.99
C THR A 36 -7.21 19.16 0.35
N GLN A 37 -8.14 18.58 1.12
CA GLN A 37 -8.43 19.03 2.49
C GLN A 37 -7.40 18.52 3.51
N GLN A 38 -6.70 17.42 3.21
CA GLN A 38 -5.79 16.74 4.14
C GLN A 38 -4.31 16.95 3.79
N LEU A 39 -4.00 17.20 2.52
CA LEU A 39 -2.64 17.24 1.99
C LEU A 39 -2.25 18.65 1.53
N SER A 40 -0.95 18.94 1.52
CA SER A 40 -0.40 20.09 0.80
C SER A 40 -0.45 19.87 -0.72
N ASP A 41 -0.29 20.93 -1.53
CA ASP A 41 -0.24 20.84 -2.99
C ASP A 41 0.79 19.82 -3.50
N GLU A 42 1.95 19.76 -2.84
CA GLU A 42 3.00 18.77 -3.11
C GLU A 42 2.53 17.35 -2.78
N GLY A 43 1.78 17.19 -1.68
CA GLY A 43 1.17 15.93 -1.26
C GLY A 43 0.08 15.46 -2.21
N VAL A 44 -0.78 16.37 -2.69
CA VAL A 44 -1.81 16.09 -3.71
C VAL A 44 -1.17 15.64 -5.02
N THR A 45 -0.08 16.30 -5.42
CA THR A 45 0.70 15.90 -6.61
C THR A 45 1.26 14.47 -6.43
N ALA A 46 1.90 14.19 -5.29
CA ALA A 46 2.45 12.86 -4.99
C ALA A 46 1.37 11.78 -4.90
N TYR A 47 0.18 12.12 -4.41
CA TYR A 47 -0.99 11.25 -4.36
C TYR A 47 -1.45 10.82 -5.76
N ILE A 48 -1.65 11.80 -6.66
CA ILE A 48 -2.03 11.53 -8.05
C ILE A 48 -0.94 10.73 -8.77
N ASP A 49 0.34 11.07 -8.57
CA ASP A 49 1.46 10.37 -9.19
C ASP A 49 1.52 8.90 -8.76
N GLY A 50 1.30 8.59 -7.48
CA GLY A 50 1.26 7.22 -7.00
C GLY A 50 0.07 6.44 -7.56
N ALA A 51 -1.13 7.04 -7.62
CA ALA A 51 -2.30 6.41 -8.23
C ALA A 51 -2.09 6.14 -9.74
N ASN A 52 -1.52 7.09 -10.47
CA ASN A 52 -1.13 6.97 -11.87
C ASN A 52 -0.09 5.88 -12.09
N PHE A 53 0.90 5.80 -11.20
CA PHE A 53 1.93 4.77 -11.25
C PHE A 53 1.31 3.39 -11.07
N LEU A 54 0.51 3.17 -10.00
CA LEU A 54 -0.19 1.91 -9.75
C LEU A 54 -1.13 1.52 -10.91
N CYS A 55 -1.78 2.48 -11.56
CA CYS A 55 -2.61 2.19 -12.74
C CYS A 55 -1.80 1.58 -13.91
N LYS A 56 -0.52 1.95 -14.04
CA LYS A 56 0.38 1.52 -15.13
C LYS A 56 1.08 0.19 -14.86
N ILE A 57 1.03 -0.37 -13.65
CA ILE A 57 1.79 -1.60 -13.31
C ILE A 57 1.14 -2.89 -13.80
N GLY A 58 -0.10 -2.84 -14.32
CA GLY A 58 -0.77 -3.98 -14.96
C GLY A 58 -1.50 -4.93 -13.99
N MET A 59 -1.96 -4.42 -12.84
CA MET A 59 -2.65 -5.20 -11.80
C MET A 59 -4.18 -5.00 -11.77
N GLY A 60 -4.74 -4.39 -12.81
CA GLY A 60 -6.15 -4.03 -12.87
C GLY A 60 -6.47 -2.75 -12.09
N VAL A 61 -7.76 -2.48 -11.88
CA VAL A 61 -8.24 -1.23 -11.26
C VAL A 61 -8.17 -1.24 -9.74
N GLU A 62 -8.27 -2.41 -9.12
CA GLU A 62 -8.44 -2.56 -7.67
C GLU A 62 -7.32 -1.91 -6.83
N PRO A 63 -6.02 -2.05 -7.16
CA PRO A 63 -4.97 -1.39 -6.39
C PRO A 63 -5.09 0.13 -6.41
N VAL A 64 -5.58 0.70 -7.52
CA VAL A 64 -5.77 2.14 -7.66
C VAL A 64 -6.93 2.60 -6.78
N LEU A 65 -8.05 1.86 -6.76
CA LEU A 65 -9.20 2.22 -5.92
C LEU A 65 -8.84 2.21 -4.44
N VAL A 66 -8.19 1.14 -3.97
CA VAL A 66 -7.75 1.03 -2.57
C VAL A 66 -6.75 2.14 -2.23
N TYR A 67 -5.79 2.42 -3.12
CA TYR A 67 -4.82 3.50 -2.91
C TYR A 67 -5.49 4.89 -2.83
N LEU A 68 -6.43 5.19 -3.74
CA LEU A 68 -7.17 6.45 -3.72
C LEU A 68 -7.94 6.64 -2.41
N GLU A 69 -8.53 5.56 -1.89
CA GLU A 69 -9.30 5.59 -0.65
C GLU A 69 -8.43 5.83 0.60
N ILE A 70 -7.30 5.15 0.73
CA ILE A 70 -6.59 5.10 2.02
C ILE A 70 -5.49 6.14 2.17
N MET A 71 -4.89 6.59 1.07
CA MET A 71 -3.61 7.26 1.13
C MET A 71 -3.61 8.70 1.65
N PRO A 72 -4.66 9.52 1.45
CA PRO A 72 -4.70 10.86 2.05
C PRO A 72 -4.57 10.85 3.58
N GLU A 73 -5.30 9.97 4.27
CA GLU A 73 -5.22 9.82 5.74
C GLU A 73 -3.80 9.36 6.14
N ILE A 74 -3.27 8.34 5.46
CA ILE A 74 -1.96 7.77 5.78
C ILE A 74 -0.84 8.81 5.58
N ALA A 75 -0.83 9.55 4.48
CA ALA A 75 0.23 10.51 4.19
C ALA A 75 0.11 11.80 5.00
N SER A 76 -1.10 12.23 5.39
CA SER A 76 -1.25 13.36 6.31
C SER A 76 -0.76 13.02 7.72
N HIS A 77 -0.90 11.76 8.14
CA HIS A 77 -0.39 11.27 9.43
C HIS A 77 1.13 11.03 9.43
N ILE A 78 1.66 10.24 8.49
CA ILE A 78 3.08 9.84 8.46
C ILE A 78 3.98 10.92 7.84
N GLY A 79 3.47 11.68 6.87
CA GLY A 79 4.17 12.80 6.24
C GLY A 79 4.80 12.50 4.88
N LYS A 80 5.75 13.36 4.50
CA LYS A 80 6.36 13.40 3.17
C LYS A 80 7.15 12.12 2.86
N GLY A 81 6.99 11.59 1.65
CA GLY A 81 7.68 10.38 1.19
C GLY A 81 6.83 9.10 1.27
N THR A 82 5.80 9.10 2.11
CA THR A 82 4.88 7.97 2.32
C THR A 82 4.25 7.45 1.03
N MET A 83 3.71 8.35 0.19
CA MET A 83 3.12 7.99 -1.11
C MET A 83 4.09 7.21 -2.01
N LYS A 84 5.33 7.71 -2.13
CA LYS A 84 6.36 7.07 -2.94
C LYS A 84 6.76 5.72 -2.36
N MET A 85 6.94 5.63 -1.05
CA MET A 85 7.32 4.38 -0.38
C MET A 85 6.26 3.28 -0.58
N VAL A 86 4.97 3.61 -0.39
CA VAL A 86 3.88 2.66 -0.62
C VAL A 86 3.76 2.26 -2.09
N ALA A 87 3.83 3.21 -3.01
CA ALA A 87 3.74 2.94 -4.44
C ALA A 87 4.91 2.08 -4.96
N ASP A 88 6.14 2.38 -4.54
CA ASP A 88 7.33 1.60 -4.88
C ASP A 88 7.25 0.18 -4.32
N TYR A 89 6.81 0.01 -3.07
CA TYR A 89 6.64 -1.31 -2.48
C TYR A 89 5.51 -2.11 -3.15
N GLY A 90 4.40 -1.46 -3.49
CA GLY A 90 3.33 -2.07 -4.27
C GLY A 90 3.82 -2.56 -5.64
N TYR A 91 4.67 -1.78 -6.31
CA TYR A 91 5.31 -2.21 -7.56
C TYR A 91 6.27 -3.39 -7.36
N LYS A 92 7.07 -3.38 -6.28
CA LYS A 92 7.93 -4.52 -5.91
C LYS A 92 7.11 -5.80 -5.77
N LEU A 93 5.98 -5.77 -5.04
CA LEU A 93 5.07 -6.91 -4.92
C LEU A 93 4.53 -7.34 -6.28
N ALA A 94 4.02 -6.40 -7.08
CA ALA A 94 3.45 -6.68 -8.41
C ALA A 94 4.43 -7.35 -9.39
N ARG A 95 5.74 -7.09 -9.22
CA ARG A 95 6.83 -7.67 -10.02
C ARG A 95 7.42 -8.95 -9.45
N SER A 96 6.91 -9.44 -8.34
CA SER A 96 7.36 -10.65 -7.65
C SER A 96 6.37 -11.82 -7.83
N PRO A 97 6.74 -13.05 -7.46
CA PRO A 97 5.78 -14.15 -7.32
C PRO A 97 4.63 -13.82 -6.34
N ASN A 98 4.84 -12.91 -5.39
CA ASN A 98 3.87 -12.46 -4.41
C ASN A 98 2.89 -11.39 -4.93
N LYS A 99 2.75 -11.18 -6.25
CA LYS A 99 1.87 -10.14 -6.82
C LYS A 99 0.43 -10.16 -6.34
N LYS A 100 -0.11 -11.33 -5.98
CA LYS A 100 -1.47 -11.46 -5.41
C LYS A 100 -1.60 -10.83 -4.03
N ALA A 101 -0.49 -10.64 -3.32
CA ALA A 101 -0.43 -10.00 -2.01
C ALA A 101 -0.58 -8.47 -2.09
N LEU A 102 -0.53 -7.85 -3.28
CA LEU A 102 -0.64 -6.40 -3.44
C LEU A 102 -1.92 -5.83 -2.82
N ILE A 103 -3.08 -6.44 -3.09
CA ILE A 103 -4.36 -5.96 -2.55
C ILE A 103 -4.43 -6.15 -1.02
N PRO A 104 -4.15 -7.35 -0.45
CA PRO A 104 -4.06 -7.51 1.00
C PRO A 104 -3.08 -6.54 1.67
N PHE A 105 -1.95 -6.26 1.03
CA PHE A 105 -0.97 -5.29 1.52
C PHE A 105 -1.60 -3.90 1.62
N LEU A 106 -2.11 -3.36 0.53
CA LEU A 106 -2.75 -2.03 0.51
C LEU A 106 -3.91 -1.96 1.49
N ALA A 107 -4.79 -2.96 1.51
CA ALA A 107 -5.95 -3.00 2.40
C ALA A 107 -5.57 -3.03 3.89
N SER A 108 -4.40 -3.58 4.24
CA SER A 108 -3.92 -3.61 5.63
C SER A 108 -3.31 -2.29 6.10
N LEU A 109 -2.87 -1.41 5.18
CA LEU A 109 -2.06 -0.24 5.52
C LEU A 109 -2.77 0.75 6.44
N SER A 110 -4.08 1.01 6.27
CA SER A 110 -4.79 1.93 7.16
C SER A 110 -4.75 1.47 8.62
N SER A 111 -4.81 0.15 8.87
CA SER A 111 -4.71 -0.38 10.22
C SER A 111 -3.30 -0.32 10.78
N VAL A 112 -2.30 -0.53 9.93
CA VAL A 112 -0.88 -0.47 10.30
C VAL A 112 -0.47 0.97 10.59
N CYS A 113 -0.71 1.88 9.64
CA CYS A 113 -0.30 3.28 9.70
C CYS A 113 -1.01 4.07 10.80
N ARG A 114 -2.17 3.63 11.31
CA ARG A 114 -2.79 4.20 12.53
C ARG A 114 -2.05 3.85 13.83
N ARG A 115 -1.07 2.94 13.78
CA ARG A 115 -0.37 2.41 14.96
C ARG A 115 1.13 2.72 14.95
N ILE A 116 1.60 3.39 13.91
CA ILE A 116 2.97 3.87 13.72
C ILE A 116 2.92 5.35 13.35
N ASP A 117 4.00 6.09 13.57
CA ASP A 117 3.95 7.56 13.46
C ASP A 117 4.96 8.14 12.46
N THR A 118 5.91 7.33 11.98
CA THR A 118 7.04 7.83 11.18
C THR A 118 7.25 7.05 9.89
N LEU A 119 7.93 7.70 8.92
CA LEU A 119 8.32 7.06 7.67
C LEU A 119 9.30 5.90 7.94
N GLU A 120 10.14 6.05 8.97
CA GLU A 120 11.06 5.01 9.44
C GLU A 120 10.32 3.79 10.01
N ASP A 121 9.20 3.98 10.73
CA ASP A 121 8.37 2.86 11.20
C ASP A 121 7.69 2.14 10.04
N LEU A 122 7.23 2.90 9.03
CA LEU A 122 6.66 2.30 7.81
C LEU A 122 7.73 1.48 7.09
N GLN A 123 8.94 2.01 6.94
CA GLN A 123 10.06 1.26 6.37
C GLN A 123 10.34 -0.01 7.17
N HIS A 124 10.39 0.06 8.51
CA HIS A 124 10.61 -1.11 9.36
C HIS A 124 9.49 -2.16 9.20
N TYR A 125 8.24 -1.73 9.02
CA TYR A 125 7.13 -2.65 8.70
C TYR A 125 7.35 -3.36 7.35
N LEU A 126 7.77 -2.63 6.31
CA LEU A 126 8.07 -3.22 5.00
C LEU A 126 9.26 -4.18 5.06
N ASP A 127 10.30 -3.85 5.84
CA ASP A 127 11.46 -4.71 6.07
C ASP A 127 11.06 -6.04 6.74
N ILE A 128 10.11 -6.00 7.68
CA ILE A 128 9.57 -7.23 8.32
C ILE A 128 8.88 -8.13 7.28
N ILE A 129 8.13 -7.56 6.34
CA ILE A 129 7.51 -8.32 5.25
C ILE A 129 8.58 -8.90 4.32
N ASP A 130 9.61 -8.13 3.99
CA ASP A 130 10.70 -8.59 3.15
C ASP A 130 11.47 -9.74 3.79
N GLU A 131 11.75 -9.66 5.09
CA GLU A 131 12.37 -10.75 5.85
C GLU A 131 11.51 -12.02 5.87
N TYR A 132 10.19 -11.88 5.93
CA TYR A 132 9.28 -13.01 5.81
C TYR A 132 9.40 -13.68 4.43
N VAL A 133 9.35 -12.88 3.37
CA VAL A 133 9.51 -13.37 2.00
C VAL A 133 10.85 -14.07 1.84
N ASP A 134 11.94 -13.48 2.35
CA ASP A 134 13.28 -14.05 2.26
C ASP A 134 13.42 -15.40 2.96
N LYS A 135 12.71 -15.60 4.09
CA LYS A 135 12.73 -16.85 4.86
C LYS A 135 11.84 -17.95 4.27
N THR A 136 10.82 -17.58 3.49
CA THR A 136 9.77 -18.50 3.04
C THR A 136 9.78 -18.77 1.54
N GLN A 137 10.45 -17.92 0.74
CA GLN A 137 10.57 -18.15 -0.69
C GLN A 137 11.41 -19.40 -0.96
N THR A 138 10.88 -20.31 -1.78
CA THR A 138 11.63 -21.50 -2.18
C THR A 138 12.73 -21.12 -3.16
N VAL A 139 13.99 -21.16 -2.74
CA VAL A 139 15.15 -20.94 -3.61
C VAL A 139 15.58 -22.27 -4.21
N ILE A 140 15.43 -22.42 -5.53
CA ILE A 140 15.91 -23.60 -6.25
C ILE A 140 17.14 -23.18 -7.07
N HIS A 141 18.30 -23.74 -6.74
CA HIS A 141 19.56 -23.61 -7.51
C HIS A 141 19.97 -22.16 -7.85
N GLY A 142 19.91 -21.25 -6.88
CA GLY A 142 20.40 -19.86 -7.05
C GLY A 142 19.51 -18.99 -7.94
N HIS A 143 18.34 -19.47 -8.35
CA HIS A 143 17.34 -18.67 -9.03
C HIS A 143 16.29 -18.21 -8.01
N HIS A 144 15.90 -16.93 -8.10
CA HIS A 144 14.75 -16.41 -7.34
C HIS A 144 13.51 -17.27 -7.60
N SER A 145 12.72 -17.49 -6.57
CA SER A 145 11.56 -18.38 -6.63
C SER A 145 10.60 -17.99 -7.75
N LEU A 146 10.00 -18.97 -8.41
CA LEU A 146 8.83 -18.75 -9.28
C LEU A 146 7.51 -18.83 -8.48
N TYR A 147 7.58 -19.23 -7.21
CA TYR A 147 6.44 -19.50 -6.36
C TYR A 147 6.24 -18.38 -5.34
N GLU A 148 4.97 -18.12 -5.03
CA GLU A 148 4.59 -17.21 -3.95
C GLU A 148 5.06 -17.74 -2.60
N SER A 149 5.44 -16.83 -1.70
CA SER A 149 5.73 -17.15 -0.30
C SER A 149 4.45 -17.74 0.34
N PRO A 150 4.49 -18.98 0.86
CA PRO A 150 3.34 -19.58 1.54
C PRO A 150 2.80 -18.64 2.61
N GLY A 151 1.48 -18.57 2.81
CA GLY A 151 0.88 -17.80 3.91
C GLY A 151 0.95 -16.26 3.80
N MET A 152 1.56 -15.69 2.76
CA MET A 152 1.71 -14.22 2.61
C MET A 152 0.37 -13.47 2.62
N ILE A 153 -0.64 -13.98 1.90
CA ILE A 153 -1.98 -13.38 1.86
C ILE A 153 -2.65 -13.46 3.26
N PRO A 154 -2.81 -14.65 3.89
CA PRO A 154 -3.35 -14.75 5.24
C PRO A 154 -2.64 -13.89 6.28
N LEU A 155 -1.31 -13.74 6.17
CA LEU A 155 -0.52 -12.89 7.06
C LEU A 155 -0.93 -11.41 6.95
N LEU A 156 -1.03 -10.88 5.72
CA LEU A 156 -1.43 -9.49 5.48
C LEU A 156 -2.89 -9.25 5.87
N GLU A 157 -3.79 -10.18 5.58
CA GLU A 157 -5.19 -10.13 6.01
C GLU A 157 -5.33 -10.14 7.55
N SER A 158 -4.40 -10.81 8.25
CA SER A 158 -4.35 -10.84 9.72
C SER A 158 -3.66 -9.62 10.34
N MET A 159 -2.96 -8.81 9.54
CA MET A 159 -2.13 -7.71 10.02
C MET A 159 -2.91 -6.67 10.86
N PRO A 160 -4.15 -6.28 10.52
CA PRO A 160 -4.95 -5.40 11.37
C PRO A 160 -5.11 -5.93 12.81
N GLN A 161 -5.30 -7.24 12.98
CA GLN A 161 -5.38 -7.84 14.30
C GLN A 161 -4.03 -7.88 15.00
N LEU A 162 -2.95 -8.23 14.28
CA LEU A 162 -1.60 -8.32 14.83
C LEU A 162 -1.13 -6.95 15.35
N ILE A 163 -1.22 -5.89 14.54
CA ILE A 163 -0.77 -4.54 14.91
C ILE A 163 -1.65 -3.89 16.00
N SER A 164 -2.87 -4.39 16.22
CA SER A 164 -3.68 -3.98 17.37
C SER A 164 -3.12 -4.49 18.70
N LYS A 165 -2.37 -5.61 18.71
CA LYS A 165 -1.92 -6.31 19.93
C LYS A 165 -0.41 -6.29 20.13
N LEU A 166 0.36 -6.13 19.06
CA LEU A 166 1.81 -6.28 19.04
C LEU A 166 2.46 -5.00 18.50
N SER A 167 3.66 -4.69 19.01
CA SER A 167 4.55 -3.72 18.36
C SER A 167 5.13 -4.31 17.07
N LEU A 168 5.77 -3.49 16.22
CA LEU A 168 6.49 -3.99 15.04
C LEU A 168 7.51 -5.08 15.39
N ALA A 169 8.27 -4.91 16.48
CA ALA A 169 9.18 -5.94 16.98
C ALA A 169 8.44 -7.22 17.41
N GLY A 170 7.25 -7.09 18.01
CA GLY A 170 6.38 -8.22 18.36
C GLY A 170 5.85 -8.97 17.13
N ILE A 171 5.43 -8.23 16.10
CA ILE A 171 5.00 -8.78 14.80
C ILE A 171 6.15 -9.54 14.15
N ARG A 172 7.35 -8.94 14.10
CA ARG A 172 8.56 -9.60 13.58
C ARG A 172 8.82 -10.93 14.28
N ASN A 173 8.79 -10.93 15.62
CA ASN A 173 8.99 -12.16 16.39
C ASN A 173 7.90 -13.21 16.15
N PHE A 174 6.63 -12.79 16.02
CA PHE A 174 5.52 -13.68 15.72
C PHE A 174 5.67 -14.34 14.34
N ILE A 175 5.98 -13.54 13.32
CA ILE A 175 6.22 -14.00 11.95
C ILE A 175 7.44 -14.94 11.90
N ASP A 176 8.54 -14.55 12.53
CA ASP A 176 9.77 -15.34 12.57
C ASP A 176 9.57 -16.70 13.23
N TYR A 177 8.81 -16.74 14.33
CA TYR A 177 8.45 -17.98 14.98
C TYR A 177 7.58 -18.85 14.07
N GLY A 178 6.58 -18.24 13.39
CA GLY A 178 5.72 -18.91 12.43
C GLY A 178 6.51 -19.58 11.30
N ALA A 179 7.33 -18.80 10.59
CA ALA A 179 8.16 -19.28 9.50
C ALA A 179 9.10 -20.42 9.98
N ARG A 180 9.77 -20.29 11.13
CA ARG A 180 10.69 -21.35 11.59
C ARG A 180 10.02 -22.66 11.93
N ASN A 181 8.78 -22.65 12.43
CA ASN A 181 8.14 -23.82 13.01
C ASN A 181 7.00 -24.41 12.16
N TYR A 182 6.52 -23.67 11.15
CA TYR A 182 5.36 -24.05 10.34
C TYR A 182 5.58 -23.88 8.83
N ASN A 183 6.83 -23.93 8.36
CA ASN A 183 7.15 -23.81 6.92
C ASN A 183 6.52 -24.90 6.03
N ASP A 184 6.12 -26.04 6.60
CA ASP A 184 5.53 -27.19 5.88
C ASP A 184 4.04 -27.43 6.24
N ALA A 185 3.40 -26.51 6.97
CA ALA A 185 2.05 -26.67 7.50
C ALA A 185 0.93 -26.33 6.50
#